data_AF-A0A1X0T2C4-F1
#
_entry.id   AF-A0A1X0T2C4-F1
#
_cell.length_a   1.000
_cell.length_b   1.000
_cell.length_c   1.000
_cell.angle_alpha   90.00
_cell.angle_beta   90.00
_cell.angle_gamma   90.00
#
_symmetry.space_group_name_H-M   'P 1'
#
loop_
_entity.id
_entity.type
_entity.pdbx_description
1 polymer ?
#
loop_
_entity_poly.entity_id
_entity_poly.type
_entity_poly.pdbx_seq_one_letter_code
_entity_poly.pdbx_strand_id
1 'polypeptide(L)'
;MARATRRDADKPKGRPPRRERNFAAIREVEDGEFRRRILAAAAEIFSTRGFAAASIDEVAKRLGATKGLVYHRYRSKGELLIDVCEDGLAAITARLAAIAERRERAITRLTGAATLHAGDVVERLDLHRTLAGATCGTAAASLAGDEVAALAAIAEKRQAYDAIFTRLIEAAAAERDLPSGRDTAMLGRIFVAALDAPLTWPPATIAELSGKSDLIARQLAYFAIRGAGASDTTLMEEFSR
;
A
#
# COMPACT_ATOMS: atom_id res chain seq x y z
N MET A 1 68.12 8.69 10.58
CA MET A 1 66.85 7.93 10.53
C MET A 1 65.73 8.86 10.07
N ALA A 2 65.17 8.65 8.87
CA ALA A 2 63.77 8.95 8.54
C ALA A 2 63.48 8.42 7.12
N ARG A 3 62.48 7.55 7.04
CA ARG A 3 62.06 6.75 5.90
C ARG A 3 60.91 7.49 5.22
N ALA A 4 61.06 7.90 3.96
CA ALA A 4 59.97 8.48 3.19
C ALA A 4 59.21 7.36 2.46
N THR A 5 57.98 7.09 2.93
CA THR A 5 57.02 6.15 2.36
C THR A 5 56.31 6.76 1.14
N ARG A 6 56.16 5.94 0.09
CA ARG A 6 55.40 6.23 -1.13
C ARG A 6 53.92 6.46 -0.77
N ARG A 7 53.33 7.55 -1.28
CA ARG A 7 51.87 7.73 -1.39
C ARG A 7 51.42 7.08 -2.70
N ASP A 8 50.75 5.93 -2.61
CA ASP A 8 49.88 5.45 -3.68
C ASP A 8 48.61 6.29 -3.66
N ALA A 9 48.41 7.07 -4.72
CA ALA A 9 47.22 7.88 -4.92
C ALA A 9 46.10 6.99 -5.51
N ASP A 10 45.00 6.92 -4.76
CA ASP A 10 43.73 6.33 -5.15
C ASP A 10 43.20 7.02 -6.43
N LYS A 11 43.12 6.25 -7.54
CA LYS A 11 42.55 6.73 -8.80
C LYS A 11 41.02 6.66 -8.72
N PRO A 12 40.27 7.71 -9.12
CA PRO A 12 38.82 7.66 -9.14
C PRO A 12 38.37 6.64 -10.19
N LYS A 13 37.59 5.63 -9.77
CA LYS A 13 36.97 4.65 -10.68
C LYS A 13 36.13 5.38 -11.72
N GLY A 14 36.58 5.34 -12.98
CA GLY A 14 35.89 5.95 -14.11
C GLY A 14 34.47 5.39 -14.28
N ARG A 15 33.53 6.27 -14.63
CA ARG A 15 32.11 5.94 -14.82
C ARG A 15 31.97 4.83 -15.88
N PRO A 16 31.20 3.75 -15.63
CA PRO A 16 31.19 2.58 -16.51
C PRO A 16 30.73 2.94 -17.94
N PRO A 17 31.24 2.25 -18.98
CA PRO A 17 30.87 2.48 -20.37
C PRO A 17 29.35 2.40 -20.59
N ARG A 18 28.83 3.17 -21.56
CA ARG A 18 27.39 3.33 -21.84
C ARG A 18 26.64 1.99 -22.03
N ARG A 19 27.31 0.97 -22.58
CA ARG A 19 26.73 -0.37 -22.78
C ARG A 19 26.48 -1.13 -21.48
N GLU A 20 27.40 -1.10 -20.52
CA GLU A 20 27.24 -1.77 -19.22
C GLU A 20 26.13 -1.12 -18.38
N ARG A 21 25.96 0.20 -18.49
CA ARG A 21 24.84 0.92 -17.85
C ARG A 21 23.47 0.46 -18.36
N ASN A 22 23.34 0.21 -19.67
CA ASN A 22 22.08 -0.30 -20.21
C ASN A 22 21.78 -1.74 -19.73
N PHE A 23 22.78 -2.62 -19.65
CA PHE A 23 22.58 -3.98 -19.14
C PHE A 23 22.27 -4.01 -17.63
N ALA A 24 22.90 -3.14 -16.84
CA ALA A 24 22.58 -3.00 -15.43
C ALA A 24 21.14 -2.50 -15.22
N ALA A 25 20.73 -1.47 -15.96
CA ALA A 25 19.37 -0.94 -15.90
C ALA A 25 18.31 -1.97 -16.33
N ILE A 26 18.57 -2.76 -17.39
CA ILE A 26 17.67 -3.84 -17.82
C ILE A 26 17.53 -4.90 -16.72
N ARG A 27 18.65 -5.33 -16.11
CA ARG A 27 18.62 -6.31 -15.00
C ARG A 27 17.91 -5.78 -13.75
N GLU A 28 18.06 -4.50 -13.42
CA GLU A 28 17.34 -3.86 -12.31
C GLU A 28 15.82 -3.84 -12.57
N VAL A 29 15.41 -3.56 -13.81
CA VAL A 29 14.00 -3.60 -14.21
C VAL A 29 13.44 -5.03 -14.12
N GLU A 30 14.18 -6.02 -14.63
CA GLU A 30 13.81 -7.44 -14.57
C GLU A 30 13.73 -7.95 -13.11
N ASP A 31 14.69 -7.61 -12.26
CA ASP A 31 14.67 -7.95 -10.83
C ASP A 31 13.49 -7.29 -10.11
N GLY A 32 13.21 -6.02 -10.42
CA GLY A 32 12.07 -5.29 -9.86
C GLY A 32 10.72 -5.90 -10.27
N GLU A 33 10.57 -6.30 -11.54
CA GLU A 33 9.37 -7.00 -12.02
C GLU A 33 9.21 -8.37 -11.35
N PHE A 34 10.31 -9.11 -11.24
CA PHE A 34 10.30 -10.40 -10.57
C PHE A 34 9.93 -10.27 -9.09
N ARG A 35 10.49 -9.29 -8.37
CA ARG A 35 10.07 -8.96 -6.99
C ARG A 35 8.57 -8.68 -6.93
N ARG A 36 8.03 -7.81 -7.78
CA ARG A 36 6.59 -7.49 -7.80
C ARG A 36 5.72 -8.74 -7.99
N ARG A 37 6.14 -9.66 -8.87
CA ARG A 37 5.46 -10.95 -9.04
C ARG A 37 5.48 -11.77 -7.76
N ILE A 38 6.63 -11.88 -7.07
CA ILE A 38 6.71 -12.58 -5.78
C ILE A 38 5.75 -11.96 -4.77
N LEU A 39 5.74 -10.64 -4.62
CA LEU A 39 4.91 -9.97 -3.64
C LEU A 39 3.41 -10.18 -3.91
N ALA A 40 2.99 -10.14 -5.19
CA ALA A 40 1.61 -10.43 -5.56
C ALA A 40 1.21 -11.89 -5.23
N ALA A 41 2.06 -12.86 -5.56
CA ALA A 41 1.80 -14.26 -5.23
C ALA A 41 1.81 -14.51 -3.72
N ALA A 42 2.70 -13.84 -2.97
CA ALA A 42 2.75 -13.93 -1.52
C ALA A 42 1.49 -13.34 -0.88
N ALA A 43 1.04 -12.17 -1.32
CA ALA A 43 -0.19 -11.54 -0.86
C ALA A 43 -1.40 -12.46 -1.05
N GLU A 44 -1.56 -13.08 -2.23
CA GLU A 44 -2.64 -14.04 -2.50
C GLU A 44 -2.59 -15.26 -1.57
N ILE A 45 -1.39 -15.84 -1.36
CA ILE A 45 -1.24 -16.99 -0.47
C ILE A 45 -1.52 -16.59 1.00
N PHE A 46 -1.01 -15.45 1.45
CA PHE A 46 -1.20 -14.98 2.82
C PHE A 46 -2.65 -14.59 3.11
N SER A 47 -3.34 -13.92 2.18
CA SER A 47 -4.75 -13.53 2.33
C SER A 47 -5.69 -14.74 2.36
N THR A 48 -5.41 -15.78 1.58
CA THR A 48 -6.30 -16.94 1.41
C THR A 48 -6.07 -18.05 2.42
N ARG A 49 -4.82 -18.29 2.82
CA ARG A 49 -4.45 -19.36 3.77
C ARG A 49 -4.28 -18.86 5.20
N GLY A 50 -4.09 -17.55 5.37
CA GLY A 50 -3.58 -16.96 6.60
C GLY A 50 -2.07 -17.15 6.71
N PHE A 51 -1.42 -16.18 7.37
CA PHE A 51 0.03 -16.14 7.47
C PHE A 51 0.64 -17.40 8.11
N ALA A 52 0.02 -17.94 9.17
CA ALA A 52 0.53 -19.10 9.89
C ALA A 52 0.62 -20.35 9.00
N ALA A 53 -0.43 -20.64 8.22
CA ALA A 53 -0.53 -21.84 7.39
C ALA A 53 0.22 -21.74 6.04
N ALA A 54 0.54 -20.52 5.59
CA ALA A 54 1.26 -20.28 4.34
C ALA A 54 2.75 -20.68 4.40
N SER A 55 3.33 -20.93 3.24
CA SER A 55 4.77 -21.23 3.06
C SER A 55 5.39 -20.53 1.84
N ILE A 56 6.70 -20.29 1.89
CA ILE A 56 7.48 -19.76 0.74
C ILE A 56 7.44 -20.75 -0.44
N ASP A 57 7.36 -22.04 -0.18
CA ASP A 57 7.24 -23.08 -1.20
C ASP A 57 5.96 -22.94 -2.03
N GLU A 58 4.83 -22.63 -1.39
CA GLU A 58 3.57 -22.37 -2.08
C GLU A 58 3.67 -21.11 -2.95
N VAL A 59 4.34 -20.06 -2.47
CA VAL A 59 4.61 -18.85 -3.26
C VAL A 59 5.44 -19.17 -4.49
N ALA A 60 6.53 -19.94 -4.34
CA ALA A 60 7.35 -20.37 -5.47
C ALA A 60 6.55 -21.21 -6.48
N LYS A 61 5.73 -22.15 -5.99
CA LYS A 61 4.84 -22.96 -6.83
C LYS A 61 3.82 -22.10 -7.57
N ARG A 62 3.21 -21.11 -6.90
CA ARG A 62 2.22 -20.19 -7.48
C ARG A 62 2.81 -19.33 -8.61
N LEU A 63 4.09 -18.99 -8.50
CA LEU A 63 4.83 -18.22 -9.50
C LEU A 63 5.30 -19.05 -10.69
N GLY A 64 5.29 -20.39 -10.58
CA GLY A 64 6.01 -21.27 -11.51
C GLY A 64 7.52 -21.08 -11.44
N ALA A 65 8.04 -20.58 -10.32
CA ALA A 65 9.47 -20.34 -10.10
C ALA A 65 10.10 -21.51 -9.32
N THR A 66 11.43 -21.67 -9.45
CA THR A 66 12.15 -22.62 -8.59
C THR A 66 12.18 -22.09 -7.15
N LYS A 67 12.11 -22.99 -6.16
CA LYS A 67 12.20 -22.62 -4.73
C LYS A 67 13.41 -21.74 -4.44
N GLY A 68 14.58 -22.14 -4.95
CA GLY A 68 15.83 -21.43 -4.74
C GLY A 68 15.80 -19.96 -5.17
N LEU A 69 14.99 -19.60 -6.17
CA LEU A 69 14.89 -18.24 -6.64
C LEU A 69 14.16 -17.32 -5.64
N VAL A 70 13.13 -17.83 -4.96
CA VAL A 70 12.42 -17.07 -3.90
C VAL A 70 13.25 -17.05 -2.62
N TYR A 71 13.85 -18.18 -2.24
CA TYR A 71 14.73 -18.27 -1.05
C TYR A 71 16.04 -17.46 -1.17
N HIS A 72 16.50 -17.19 -2.39
CA HIS A 72 17.62 -16.27 -2.60
C HIS A 72 17.27 -14.83 -2.19
N ARG A 73 16.01 -14.44 -2.35
CA ARG A 73 15.53 -13.09 -2.04
C ARG A 73 15.06 -12.96 -0.60
N TYR A 74 14.35 -13.95 -0.07
CA TYR A 74 13.76 -13.91 1.26
C TYR A 74 14.26 -15.08 2.10
N ARG A 75 14.85 -14.76 3.25
CA ARG A 75 15.40 -15.74 4.21
C ARG A 75 14.31 -16.33 5.09
N SER A 76 13.22 -15.59 5.32
CA SER A 76 12.09 -16.03 6.13
C SER A 76 10.74 -15.63 5.51
N LYS A 77 9.68 -16.30 5.95
CA LYS A 77 8.31 -15.95 5.60
C LYS A 77 7.92 -14.58 6.18
N GLY A 78 8.47 -14.21 7.33
CA GLY A 78 8.29 -12.90 7.96
C GLY A 78 8.91 -11.77 7.14
N GLU A 79 10.14 -11.95 6.65
CA GLU A 79 10.79 -10.99 5.74
C GLU A 79 9.96 -10.75 4.48
N LEU A 80 9.41 -11.83 3.88
CA LEU A 80 8.51 -11.72 2.74
C LEU A 80 7.21 -10.98 3.09
N LEU A 81 6.60 -11.24 4.26
CA LEU A 81 5.41 -10.50 4.71
C LEU A 81 5.67 -9.01 4.87
N ILE A 82 6.81 -8.66 5.47
CA ILE A 82 7.23 -7.27 5.67
C ILE A 82 7.35 -6.59 4.31
N ASP A 83 8.04 -7.19 3.33
CA ASP A 83 8.21 -6.59 2.01
C ASP A 83 6.87 -6.44 1.26
N VAL A 84 5.95 -7.40 1.40
CA VAL A 84 4.57 -7.27 0.86
C VAL A 84 3.86 -6.05 1.46
N CYS A 85 3.93 -5.88 2.78
CA CYS A 85 3.26 -4.78 3.47
C CYS A 85 3.89 -3.43 3.15
N GLU A 86 5.23 -3.36 3.09
CA GLU A 86 5.94 -2.12 2.76
C GLU A 86 5.68 -1.67 1.33
N ASP A 87 5.76 -2.59 0.36
CA ASP A 87 5.47 -2.29 -1.05
C ASP A 87 4.03 -1.81 -1.26
N GLY A 88 3.09 -2.49 -0.60
CA GLY A 88 1.68 -2.13 -0.59
C GLY A 88 1.44 -0.70 -0.11
N LEU A 89 1.91 -0.42 1.10
CA LEU A 89 1.66 0.85 1.77
C LEU A 89 2.44 2.01 1.15
N ALA A 90 3.70 1.81 0.75
CA ALA A 90 4.51 2.88 0.17
C ALA A 90 3.92 3.41 -1.14
N ALA A 91 3.47 2.50 -2.03
CA ALA A 91 2.93 2.86 -3.33
C ALA A 91 1.67 3.73 -3.23
N ILE A 92 0.74 3.37 -2.34
CA ILE A 92 -0.52 4.10 -2.18
C ILE A 92 -0.33 5.39 -1.38
N THR A 93 0.54 5.39 -0.35
CA THR A 93 0.80 6.56 0.50
C THR A 93 1.32 7.73 -0.32
N ALA A 94 2.28 7.49 -1.22
CA ALA A 94 2.84 8.55 -2.07
C ALA A 94 1.77 9.20 -2.97
N ARG A 95 0.88 8.39 -3.54
CA ARG A 95 -0.21 8.86 -4.41
C ARG A 95 -1.25 9.67 -3.63
N LEU A 96 -1.62 9.23 -2.43
CA LEU A 96 -2.54 9.98 -1.57
C LEU A 96 -1.94 11.28 -1.05
N ALA A 97 -0.67 11.29 -0.63
CA ALA A 97 0.01 12.50 -0.21
C ALA A 97 0.00 13.56 -1.33
N ALA A 98 0.27 13.14 -2.56
CA ALA A 98 0.22 14.02 -3.73
C ALA A 98 -1.19 14.59 -3.99
N ILE A 99 -2.27 13.86 -3.71
CA ILE A 99 -3.65 14.38 -3.78
C ILE A 99 -3.90 15.37 -2.65
N ALA A 100 -3.48 15.05 -1.43
CA ALA A 100 -3.70 15.87 -0.24
C ALA A 100 -3.03 17.25 -0.37
N GLU A 101 -1.92 17.35 -1.11
CA GLU A 101 -1.16 18.58 -1.34
C GLU A 101 -1.66 19.45 -2.52
N ARG A 102 -2.66 19.00 -3.28
CA ARG A 102 -3.20 19.78 -4.40
C ARG A 102 -3.81 21.11 -3.95
N ARG A 103 -3.80 22.10 -4.84
CA ARG A 103 -4.46 23.40 -4.63
C ARG A 103 -5.91 23.36 -5.11
N GLU A 104 -6.70 22.53 -4.47
CA GLU A 104 -8.12 22.30 -4.74
C GLU A 104 -8.89 22.37 -3.40
N ARG A 105 -10.22 22.51 -3.47
CA ARG A 105 -11.09 22.38 -2.29
C ARG A 105 -10.79 21.08 -1.55
N ALA A 106 -10.86 21.11 -0.23
CA ALA A 106 -10.64 19.94 0.61
C ALA A 106 -11.61 18.79 0.28
N ILE A 107 -12.86 19.08 -0.06
CA ILE A 107 -13.82 18.05 -0.44
C ILE A 107 -13.45 17.35 -1.76
N THR A 108 -12.87 18.09 -2.71
CA THR A 108 -12.39 17.53 -3.98
C THR A 108 -11.16 16.64 -3.76
N ARG A 109 -10.23 17.09 -2.90
CA ARG A 109 -9.08 16.26 -2.49
C ARG A 109 -9.52 15.01 -1.74
N LEU A 110 -10.48 15.13 -0.82
CA LEU A 110 -11.05 14.01 -0.07
C LEU A 110 -11.73 13.00 -1.00
N THR A 111 -12.54 13.47 -1.96
CA THR A 111 -13.21 12.62 -2.95
C THR A 111 -12.20 11.89 -3.84
N GLY A 112 -11.18 12.60 -4.32
CA GLY A 112 -10.10 12.00 -5.10
C GLY A 112 -9.30 10.96 -4.30
N ALA A 113 -8.96 11.27 -3.05
CA ALA A 113 -8.26 10.35 -2.15
C ALA A 113 -9.10 9.10 -1.86
N ALA A 114 -10.39 9.26 -1.57
CA ALA A 114 -11.31 8.16 -1.30
C ALA A 114 -11.48 7.24 -2.51
N THR A 115 -11.65 7.82 -3.70
CA THR A 115 -11.77 7.07 -4.95
C THR A 115 -10.47 6.33 -5.28
N LEU A 116 -9.30 6.97 -5.08
CA LEU A 116 -8.01 6.32 -5.30
C LEU A 116 -7.81 5.14 -4.35
N HIS A 117 -8.12 5.31 -3.06
CA HIS A 117 -7.97 4.24 -2.06
C HIS A 117 -8.92 3.08 -2.34
N ALA A 118 -10.20 3.36 -2.57
CA ALA A 118 -11.17 2.32 -2.88
C ALA A 118 -10.82 1.56 -4.17
N GLY A 119 -10.27 2.24 -5.18
CA GLY A 119 -9.76 1.61 -6.40
C GLY A 119 -8.60 0.67 -6.11
N ASP A 120 -7.58 1.12 -5.37
CA ASP A 120 -6.41 0.30 -5.02
C ASP A 120 -6.81 -0.91 -4.15
N VAL A 121 -7.77 -0.75 -3.24
CA VAL A 121 -8.35 -1.84 -2.45
C VAL A 121 -9.00 -2.91 -3.33
N VAL A 122 -9.77 -2.52 -4.35
CA VAL A 122 -10.42 -3.47 -5.26
C VAL A 122 -9.41 -4.14 -6.20
N GLU A 123 -8.46 -3.38 -6.75
CA GLU A 123 -7.47 -3.88 -7.70
C GLU A 123 -6.40 -4.78 -7.05
N ARG A 124 -6.03 -4.50 -5.80
CA ARG A 124 -4.95 -5.18 -5.06
C ARG A 124 -5.50 -5.78 -3.75
N LEU A 125 -6.68 -6.39 -3.83
CA LEU A 125 -7.44 -6.88 -2.69
C LEU A 125 -6.65 -7.79 -1.75
N ASP A 126 -5.90 -8.76 -2.30
CA ASP A 126 -5.11 -9.69 -1.49
C ASP A 126 -3.97 -9.01 -0.74
N LEU A 127 -3.39 -7.98 -1.33
CA LEU A 127 -2.37 -7.17 -0.69
C LEU A 127 -2.96 -6.39 0.48
N HIS A 128 -4.11 -5.75 0.31
CA HIS A 128 -4.77 -5.01 1.39
C HIS A 128 -5.28 -5.92 2.51
N ARG A 129 -5.79 -7.11 2.18
CA ARG A 129 -6.13 -8.14 3.18
C ARG A 129 -4.92 -8.59 3.98
N THR A 130 -3.80 -8.82 3.29
CA THR A 130 -2.54 -9.20 3.95
C THR A 130 -2.05 -8.10 4.88
N LEU A 131 -2.03 -6.85 4.41
CA LEU A 131 -1.65 -5.69 5.21
C LEU A 131 -2.55 -5.53 6.44
N ALA A 132 -3.87 -5.58 6.26
CA ALA A 132 -4.84 -5.47 7.36
C ALA A 132 -4.65 -6.58 8.40
N GLY A 133 -4.49 -7.83 7.97
CA GLY A 133 -4.21 -8.94 8.89
C GLY A 133 -2.90 -8.74 9.66
N ALA A 134 -1.84 -8.32 8.98
CA ALA A 134 -0.55 -8.06 9.61
C ALA A 134 -0.63 -6.94 10.66
N THR A 135 -1.29 -5.83 10.35
CA THR A 135 -1.38 -4.66 11.25
C THR A 135 -2.43 -4.79 12.36
N CYS A 136 -3.45 -5.65 12.19
CA CYS A 136 -4.45 -5.96 13.21
C CYS A 136 -4.01 -7.07 14.18
N GLY A 137 -2.76 -7.54 14.08
CA GLY A 137 -2.17 -8.49 15.02
C GLY A 137 -2.43 -9.98 14.70
N THR A 138 -3.10 -10.32 13.59
CA THR A 138 -3.37 -11.74 13.25
C THR A 138 -2.11 -12.49 12.81
N ALA A 139 -1.06 -11.78 12.42
CA ALA A 139 0.25 -12.35 12.09
C ALA A 139 1.24 -12.39 13.28
N ALA A 140 0.96 -11.67 14.37
CA ALA A 140 1.94 -11.37 15.42
C ALA A 140 2.48 -12.62 16.14
N ALA A 141 1.65 -13.65 16.30
CA ALA A 141 2.04 -14.90 16.99
C ALA A 141 3.09 -15.74 16.24
N SER A 142 3.33 -15.46 14.95
CA SER A 142 4.25 -16.23 14.09
C SER A 142 5.57 -15.53 13.80
N LEU A 143 5.81 -14.37 14.42
CA LEU A 143 6.98 -13.51 14.17
C LEU A 143 7.87 -13.42 15.40
N ALA A 144 9.16 -13.13 15.19
CA ALA A 144 10.13 -13.01 16.27
C ALA A 144 11.15 -11.89 16.02
N GLY A 145 11.66 -11.32 17.12
CA GLY A 145 12.76 -10.35 17.09
C GLY A 145 12.48 -9.16 16.19
N ASP A 146 13.40 -8.89 15.26
CA ASP A 146 13.35 -7.75 14.34
C ASP A 146 12.09 -7.74 13.45
N GLU A 147 11.48 -8.89 13.18
CA GLU A 147 10.26 -8.98 12.37
C GLU A 147 9.05 -8.32 13.07
N VAL A 148 8.99 -8.42 14.40
CA VAL A 148 7.93 -7.79 15.21
C VAL A 148 8.09 -6.28 15.19
N ALA A 149 9.32 -5.79 15.33
CA ALA A 149 9.62 -4.36 15.24
C ALA A 149 9.33 -3.79 13.84
N ALA A 150 9.65 -4.53 12.78
CA ALA A 150 9.35 -4.13 11.41
C ALA A 150 7.83 -4.03 11.16
N LEU A 151 7.03 -5.00 11.66
CA LEU A 151 5.57 -4.90 11.57
C LEU A 151 5.00 -3.75 12.39
N ALA A 152 5.54 -3.46 13.58
CA ALA A 152 5.12 -2.31 14.37
C ALA A 152 5.35 -1.00 13.59
N ALA A 153 6.50 -0.85 12.93
CA ALA A 153 6.78 0.29 12.07
C ALA A 153 5.83 0.37 10.86
N ILE A 154 5.43 -0.76 10.28
CA ILE A 154 4.39 -0.81 9.23
C ILE A 154 3.04 -0.34 9.78
N ALA A 155 2.65 -0.78 10.98
CA ALA A 155 1.41 -0.36 11.61
C ALA A 155 1.40 1.16 11.88
N GLU A 156 2.51 1.74 12.32
CA GLU A 156 2.67 3.20 12.46
C GLU A 156 2.53 3.93 11.12
N LYS A 157 3.19 3.43 10.06
CA LYS A 157 3.02 3.98 8.71
C LYS A 157 1.55 3.90 8.27
N ARG A 158 0.84 2.82 8.61
CA ARG A 158 -0.60 2.66 8.29
C ARG A 158 -1.47 3.65 9.06
N GLN A 159 -1.16 3.92 10.32
CA GLN A 159 -1.84 4.97 11.09
C GLN A 159 -1.61 6.36 10.48
N ALA A 160 -0.38 6.66 10.05
CA ALA A 160 -0.07 7.94 9.38
C ALA A 160 -0.80 8.08 8.04
N TYR A 161 -0.95 6.97 7.31
CA TYR A 161 -1.77 6.88 6.10
C TYR A 161 -3.24 7.19 6.39
N ASP A 162 -3.85 6.52 7.38
CA ASP A 162 -5.26 6.74 7.74
C ASP A 162 -5.51 8.19 8.20
N ALA A 163 -4.52 8.80 8.88
CA ALA A 163 -4.59 10.19 9.32
C ALA A 163 -4.65 11.23 8.18
N ILE A 164 -4.32 10.85 6.93
CA ILE A 164 -4.53 11.71 5.76
C ILE A 164 -6.02 12.00 5.59
N PHE A 165 -6.89 10.99 5.71
CA PHE A 165 -8.34 11.15 5.56
C PHE A 165 -8.92 12.03 6.66
N THR A 166 -8.50 11.83 7.91
CA THR A 166 -8.92 12.68 9.04
C THR A 166 -8.61 14.16 8.78
N ARG A 167 -7.38 14.48 8.34
CA ARG A 167 -6.98 15.86 8.02
C ARG A 167 -7.77 16.45 6.85
N LEU A 168 -8.10 15.65 5.84
CA LEU A 168 -8.93 16.09 4.72
C LEU A 168 -10.38 16.34 5.13
N ILE A 169 -10.94 15.53 6.03
CA ILE A 169 -12.27 15.73 6.61
C ILE A 169 -12.30 17.01 7.45
N GLU A 170 -11.27 17.26 8.27
CA GLU A 170 -11.12 18.49 9.06
C GLU A 170 -11.06 19.73 8.16
N ALA A 171 -10.27 19.67 7.08
CA ALA A 171 -10.17 20.76 6.12
C ALA A 171 -11.51 21.01 5.39
N ALA A 172 -12.22 19.95 4.99
CA ALA A 172 -13.52 20.10 4.34
C ALA A 172 -14.60 20.66 5.28
N ALA A 173 -14.52 20.35 6.57
CA ALA A 173 -15.37 20.97 7.58
C ALA A 173 -15.04 22.46 7.79
N ALA A 174 -13.75 22.82 7.79
CA ALA A 174 -13.32 24.22 7.88
C ALA A 174 -13.74 25.05 6.64
N GLU A 175 -13.75 24.43 5.46
CA GLU A 175 -14.24 25.01 4.20
C GLU A 175 -15.77 25.00 4.08
N ARG A 176 -16.49 24.43 5.07
CA ARG A 176 -17.96 24.32 5.13
C ARG A 176 -18.58 23.39 4.08
N ASP A 177 -17.79 22.53 3.48
CA ASP A 177 -18.26 21.46 2.59
C ASP A 177 -18.75 20.24 3.37
N LEU A 178 -18.28 20.08 4.62
CA LEU A 178 -18.79 19.11 5.59
C LEU A 178 -19.28 19.81 6.87
N PRO A 179 -20.20 19.18 7.64
CA PRO A 179 -20.65 19.73 8.92
C PRO A 179 -19.53 19.83 9.96
N SER A 180 -19.47 20.96 10.67
CA SER A 180 -18.58 21.17 11.82
C SER A 180 -19.10 20.52 13.11
N GLY A 181 -18.25 20.41 14.13
CA GLY A 181 -18.65 19.99 15.49
C GLY A 181 -18.79 18.48 15.70
N ARG A 182 -18.31 17.68 14.75
CA ARG A 182 -18.23 16.22 14.87
C ARG A 182 -16.82 15.79 15.30
N ASP A 183 -16.71 14.63 15.94
CA ASP A 183 -15.42 14.00 16.19
C ASP A 183 -14.81 13.50 14.86
N THR A 184 -13.88 14.28 14.32
CA THR A 184 -13.22 14.00 13.05
C THR A 184 -12.33 12.77 13.12
N ALA A 185 -11.79 12.43 14.29
CA ALA A 185 -10.98 11.25 14.47
C ALA A 185 -11.82 9.97 14.44
N MET A 186 -13.02 9.98 15.04
CA MET A 186 -13.96 8.86 14.90
C MET A 186 -14.50 8.77 13.48
N LEU A 187 -14.90 9.89 12.87
CA LEU A 187 -15.38 9.93 11.50
C LEU A 187 -14.34 9.40 10.51
N GLY A 188 -13.08 9.79 10.64
CA GLY A 188 -11.99 9.30 9.77
C GLY A 188 -11.85 7.78 9.81
N ARG A 189 -11.98 7.16 10.99
CA ARG A 189 -11.95 5.69 11.14
C ARG A 189 -13.12 5.02 10.43
N ILE A 190 -14.34 5.53 10.62
CA ILE A 190 -15.55 5.00 9.96
C ILE A 190 -15.47 5.20 8.45
N PHE A 191 -14.94 6.34 8.02
CA PHE A 191 -14.74 6.68 6.61
C PHE A 191 -13.79 5.67 5.94
N VAL A 192 -12.61 5.44 6.50
CA VAL A 192 -11.66 4.45 5.97
C VAL A 192 -12.25 3.04 6.04
N ALA A 193 -12.93 2.68 7.14
CA ALA A 193 -13.59 1.37 7.25
C ALA A 193 -14.65 1.14 6.16
N ALA A 194 -15.38 2.19 5.75
CA ALA A 194 -16.32 2.10 4.64
C ALA A 194 -15.62 1.86 3.29
N LEU A 195 -14.46 2.48 3.07
CA LEU A 195 -13.65 2.25 1.86
C LEU A 195 -12.98 0.86 1.87
N ASP A 196 -12.64 0.35 3.05
CA ASP A 196 -12.06 -0.99 3.28
C ASP A 196 -13.12 -2.11 3.29
N ALA A 197 -14.40 -1.80 3.10
CA ALA A 197 -15.48 -2.80 3.09
C ALA A 197 -15.18 -4.03 2.19
N PRO A 198 -14.60 -3.89 0.98
CA PRO A 198 -14.28 -5.02 0.11
C PRO A 198 -13.35 -6.07 0.73
N LEU A 199 -12.52 -5.69 1.70
CA LEU A 199 -11.62 -6.62 2.39
C LEU A 199 -12.38 -7.78 3.03
N THR A 200 -13.63 -7.53 3.44
CA THR A 200 -14.49 -8.50 4.14
C THR A 200 -15.48 -9.24 3.24
N TRP A 201 -15.58 -8.87 1.95
CA TRP A 201 -16.56 -9.48 1.06
C TRP A 201 -16.17 -10.93 0.69
N PRO A 202 -17.16 -11.83 0.59
CA PRO A 202 -16.90 -13.22 0.21
C PRO A 202 -16.46 -13.31 -1.26
N PRO A 203 -15.73 -14.37 -1.66
CA PRO A 203 -15.24 -14.53 -3.03
C PRO A 203 -16.33 -14.46 -4.11
N ALA A 204 -17.55 -14.93 -3.82
CA ALA A 204 -18.69 -14.83 -4.74
C ALA A 204 -19.04 -13.37 -5.08
N THR A 205 -19.09 -12.50 -4.07
CA THR A 205 -19.33 -11.06 -4.27
C THR A 205 -18.19 -10.41 -5.05
N ILE A 206 -16.94 -10.79 -4.78
CA ILE A 206 -15.79 -10.29 -5.56
C ILE A 206 -15.90 -10.69 -7.04
N ALA A 207 -16.35 -11.91 -7.32
CA ALA A 207 -16.52 -12.40 -8.69
C ALA A 207 -17.62 -11.65 -9.47
N GLU A 208 -18.75 -11.33 -8.84
CA GLU A 208 -19.86 -10.54 -9.45
C GLU A 208 -19.45 -9.11 -9.85
N LEU A 209 -18.40 -8.62 -9.18
CA LEU A 209 -17.88 -7.28 -9.28
C LEU A 209 -16.65 -7.17 -10.21
N SER A 210 -16.21 -8.30 -10.76
CA SER A 210 -15.09 -8.34 -11.71
C SER A 210 -15.33 -7.40 -12.90
N GLY A 211 -14.32 -6.61 -13.25
CA GLY A 211 -14.38 -5.63 -14.33
C GLY A 211 -15.14 -4.35 -14.01
N LYS A 212 -15.60 -4.14 -12.77
CA LYS A 212 -16.34 -2.94 -12.33
C LYS A 212 -15.58 -2.11 -11.29
N SER A 213 -14.25 -2.23 -11.21
CA SER A 213 -13.42 -1.60 -10.17
C SER A 213 -13.67 -0.11 -10.04
N ASP A 214 -13.70 0.63 -11.16
CA ASP A 214 -13.94 2.08 -11.15
C ASP A 214 -15.32 2.45 -10.60
N LEU A 215 -16.37 1.70 -10.98
CA LEU A 215 -17.72 1.92 -10.49
C LEU A 215 -17.80 1.68 -8.98
N ILE A 216 -17.19 0.59 -8.50
CA ILE A 216 -17.18 0.23 -7.08
C ILE A 216 -16.41 1.28 -6.28
N ALA A 217 -15.23 1.67 -6.74
CA ALA A 217 -14.41 2.69 -6.11
C ALA A 217 -15.18 4.01 -5.97
N ARG A 218 -15.85 4.43 -7.04
CA ARG A 218 -16.67 5.65 -7.06
C ARG A 218 -17.90 5.53 -6.16
N GLN A 219 -18.57 4.38 -6.09
CA GLN A 219 -19.71 4.16 -5.21
C GLN A 219 -19.32 4.10 -3.73
N LEU A 220 -18.20 3.46 -3.38
CA LEU A 220 -17.65 3.45 -2.03
C LEU A 220 -17.24 4.85 -1.59
N ALA A 221 -16.56 5.61 -2.46
CA ALA A 221 -16.23 7.00 -2.20
C ALA A 221 -17.49 7.85 -1.99
N TYR A 222 -18.49 7.73 -2.87
CA TYR A 222 -19.77 8.43 -2.72
C TYR A 222 -20.44 8.12 -1.37
N PHE A 223 -20.53 6.84 -1.01
CA PHE A 223 -21.10 6.40 0.25
C PHE A 223 -20.35 6.98 1.46
N ALA A 224 -19.02 6.93 1.44
CA ALA A 224 -18.18 7.45 2.52
C ALA A 224 -18.31 8.98 2.66
N ILE A 225 -18.30 9.72 1.54
CA ILE A 225 -18.45 11.19 1.53
C ILE A 225 -19.84 11.61 2.02
N ARG A 226 -20.90 10.92 1.60
CA ARG A 226 -22.25 11.14 2.12
C ARG A 226 -22.33 10.80 3.61
N GLY A 227 -21.73 9.69 4.05
CA GLY A 227 -21.63 9.30 5.46
C GLY A 227 -20.90 10.32 6.32
N ALA A 228 -19.87 10.98 5.77
CA ALA A 228 -19.17 12.08 6.43
C ALA A 228 -20.03 13.35 6.57
N GLY A 229 -21.16 13.43 5.87
CA GLY A 229 -22.17 14.49 6.00
C GLY A 229 -22.27 15.45 4.82
N ALA A 230 -21.68 15.12 3.66
CA ALA A 230 -21.79 15.97 2.47
C ALA A 230 -23.25 16.16 2.01
N SER A 231 -23.57 17.41 1.64
CA SER A 231 -24.89 17.77 1.13
C SER A 231 -25.16 17.19 -0.27
N ASP A 232 -26.41 17.18 -0.71
CA ASP A 232 -26.74 16.78 -2.10
C ASP A 232 -26.02 17.67 -3.12
N THR A 233 -25.95 18.99 -2.87
CA THR A 233 -25.22 19.93 -3.73
C THR A 233 -23.74 19.57 -3.84
N THR A 234 -23.09 19.31 -2.71
CA THR A 234 -21.67 18.92 -2.66
C THR A 234 -21.44 17.61 -3.42
N LEU A 235 -22.30 16.61 -3.23
CA LEU A 235 -22.19 15.34 -3.94
C LEU A 235 -22.40 15.49 -5.45
N MET A 236 -23.36 16.33 -5.87
CA MET A 236 -23.55 16.63 -7.28
C MET A 236 -22.32 17.29 -7.89
N GLU A 237 -21.69 18.26 -7.21
CA GLU A 237 -20.47 18.92 -7.70
C GLU A 237 -19.31 17.92 -7.88
N GLU A 238 -19.14 17.01 -6.93
CA GLU A 238 -18.00 16.08 -6.89
C GLU A 238 -18.20 14.82 -7.75
N PHE A 239 -19.44 14.34 -7.92
CA PHE A 239 -19.73 13.06 -8.58
C PHE A 239 -20.56 13.18 -9.87
N SER A 240 -20.81 14.37 -10.41
CA SER A 240 -21.47 14.52 -11.72
C SER A 240 -20.50 14.61 -12.91
N ARG A 241 -19.19 14.57 -12.68
CA ARG A 241 -18.14 14.60 -13.71
C ARG A 241 -17.69 13.20 -14.10
#